data_AF-A0A9X6AE50-F1
#
_entry.id   AF-A0A9X6AE50-F1
#
_cell.length_a   1.000
_cell.length_b   1.000
_cell.length_c   1.000
_cell.angle_alpha   90.00
_cell.angle_beta   90.00
_cell.angle_gamma   90.00
#
_symmetry.space_group_name_H-M   'P 1'
#
loop_
_entity.id
_entity.type
_entity.pdbx_description
1 polymer ?
#
loop_
_entity_poly.entity_id
_entity_poly.type
_entity_poly.pdbx_seq_one_letter_code
_entity_poly.pdbx_strand_id
1 'polypeptide(L)'
;MPARHEEIADELRRAIDREEYTVGSLLPAETDLAAQYGVARGTVRQAVAALTAEGLIGSRQGARRVVLASRRSQSFAELRSFAQWARAMGREATGHVVEQEHRPATTEDAGRLQLSEGTPVLHVLRVRGLDGEPVLLERTVY
;
A
#
# COMPACT_ATOMS: atom_id res chain seq x y z
N MET A 1 5.54 -25.29 5.68
CA MET A 1 6.00 -24.32 6.68
C MET A 1 6.54 -23.13 5.91
N PRO A 2 5.93 -21.93 6.03
CA PRO A 2 6.47 -20.74 5.39
C PRO A 2 7.90 -20.48 5.89
N ALA A 3 8.72 -19.85 5.07
CA ALA A 3 10.06 -19.50 5.47
C ALA A 3 10.00 -18.39 6.53
N ARG A 4 10.91 -18.41 7.51
CA ARG A 4 10.89 -17.46 8.65
C ARG A 4 10.87 -15.98 8.23
N HIS A 5 11.45 -15.65 7.08
CA HIS A 5 11.42 -14.28 6.55
C HIS A 5 10.04 -13.87 6.02
N GLU A 6 9.23 -14.81 5.53
CA GLU A 6 7.86 -14.56 5.06
C GLU A 6 6.96 -14.22 6.25
N GLU A 7 7.09 -14.96 7.37
CA GLU A 7 6.38 -14.67 8.62
C GLU A 7 6.70 -13.26 9.15
N ILE A 8 7.99 -12.90 9.15
CA ILE A 8 8.43 -11.56 9.59
C ILE A 8 7.90 -10.48 8.64
N ALA A 9 7.91 -10.72 7.32
CA ALA A 9 7.36 -9.79 6.35
C ALA A 9 5.86 -9.57 6.59
N ASP A 10 5.10 -10.63 6.81
CA ASP A 10 3.67 -10.57 7.13
C ASP A 10 3.38 -9.79 8.41
N GLU A 11 4.16 -10.02 9.47
CA GLU A 11 3.99 -9.33 10.73
C GLU A 11 4.31 -7.84 10.65
N LEU A 12 5.42 -7.49 9.98
CA LEU A 12 5.76 -6.08 9.69
C LEU A 12 4.70 -5.41 8.82
N ARG A 13 4.14 -6.14 7.84
CA ARG A 13 3.05 -5.62 7.00
C ARG A 13 1.81 -5.31 7.83
N ARG A 14 1.43 -6.22 8.74
CA ARG A 14 0.33 -6.00 9.69
C ARG A 14 0.61 -4.83 10.63
N ALA A 15 1.84 -4.65 11.11
CA ALA A 15 2.21 -3.52 11.96
C ALA A 15 2.09 -2.17 11.22
N ILE A 16 2.55 -2.11 9.95
CA ILE A 16 2.35 -0.95 9.07
C ILE A 16 0.86 -0.72 8.84
N ASP A 17 0.11 -1.77 8.54
CA ASP A 17 -1.33 -1.68 8.31
C ASP A 17 -2.07 -1.21 9.56
N ARG A 18 -1.67 -1.62 10.77
CA ARG A 18 -2.20 -1.19 12.08
C ARG A 18 -1.72 0.19 12.54
N GLU A 19 -0.93 0.89 11.73
CA GLU A 19 -0.35 2.21 12.03
C GLU A 19 0.63 2.23 13.22
N GLU A 20 1.15 1.06 13.62
CA GLU A 20 2.29 1.00 14.56
C GLU A 20 3.55 1.59 13.94
N TYR A 21 3.68 1.45 12.62
CA TYR A 21 4.62 2.21 11.81
C TYR A 21 3.85 3.04 10.78
N THR A 22 3.71 4.34 11.04
CA THR A 22 2.95 5.26 10.18
C THR A 22 3.71 5.61 8.90
N VAL A 23 2.99 5.97 7.82
CA VAL A 23 3.61 6.44 6.58
C VAL A 23 4.46 7.69 6.85
N GLY A 24 5.70 7.68 6.36
CA GLY A 24 6.71 8.71 6.62
C GLY A 24 7.55 8.46 7.88
N SER A 25 7.15 7.53 8.75
CA SER A 25 7.94 7.11 9.91
C SER A 25 9.10 6.18 9.51
N LEU A 26 10.04 6.02 10.43
CA LEU A 26 11.20 5.15 10.25
C LEU A 26 10.91 3.77 10.82
N LEU A 27 11.28 2.74 10.06
CA LEU A 27 11.40 1.39 10.60
C LEU A 27 12.65 1.26 11.48
N PRO A 28 12.62 0.40 12.51
CA PRO A 28 13.80 0.05 13.28
C PRO A 28 14.92 -0.49 12.40
N ALA A 29 16.16 -0.38 12.88
CA ALA A 29 17.29 -0.90 12.13
C ALA A 29 17.18 -2.42 11.97
N GLU A 30 17.78 -2.93 10.90
CA GLU A 30 17.82 -4.37 10.61
C GLU A 30 18.37 -5.21 11.78
N THR A 31 19.31 -4.63 12.52
CA THR A 31 19.92 -5.21 13.72
C THR A 31 18.93 -5.29 14.88
N ASP A 32 18.11 -4.26 15.07
CA ASP A 32 17.12 -4.18 16.16
C ASP A 32 15.98 -5.16 15.89
N LEU A 33 15.50 -5.21 14.64
CA LEU A 33 14.50 -6.18 14.20
C LEU A 33 15.03 -7.62 14.35
N ALA A 34 16.31 -7.87 14.04
CA ALA A 34 16.91 -9.19 14.21
C ALA A 34 16.93 -9.62 15.68
N ALA A 35 17.25 -8.70 16.59
CA ALA A 35 17.18 -8.93 18.02
C ALA A 35 15.74 -9.16 18.50
N GLN A 36 14.78 -8.35 18.02
CA GLN A 36 13.36 -8.46 18.37
C GLN A 36 12.76 -9.81 17.96
N TYR A 37 13.05 -10.27 16.75
CA TYR A 37 12.51 -11.54 16.22
C TYR A 37 13.36 -12.77 16.56
N GLY A 38 14.53 -12.58 17.18
CA GLY A 38 15.45 -13.67 17.53
C GLY A 38 16.01 -14.41 16.32
N VAL A 39 16.29 -13.70 15.22
CA VAL A 39 16.73 -14.30 13.94
C VAL A 39 18.05 -13.69 13.45
N ALA A 40 18.68 -14.33 12.47
CA ALA A 40 19.82 -13.76 11.78
C ALA A 40 19.43 -12.51 10.99
N ARG A 41 20.32 -11.51 10.94
CA ARG A 41 20.11 -10.26 10.17
C ARG A 41 19.80 -10.51 8.69
N GLY A 42 20.34 -11.59 8.11
CA GLY A 42 20.02 -12.00 6.73
C GLY A 42 18.54 -12.32 6.51
N THR A 43 17.88 -12.93 7.49
CA THR A 43 16.45 -13.27 7.46
C THR A 43 15.59 -12.00 7.50
N VAL A 44 15.91 -11.05 8.38
CA VAL A 44 15.24 -9.74 8.43
C VAL A 44 15.43 -8.99 7.12
N ARG A 45 16.65 -8.99 6.57
CA ARG A 45 16.94 -8.33 5.30
C ARG A 45 16.12 -8.89 4.14
N GLN A 46 15.87 -10.20 4.11
CA GLN A 46 14.96 -10.82 3.13
C GLN A 46 13.51 -10.36 3.33
N ALA A 47 13.02 -10.33 4.57
CA ALA A 47 11.67 -9.86 4.87
C ALA A 47 11.47 -8.39 4.46
N VAL A 48 12.45 -7.54 4.79
CA VAL A 48 12.49 -6.13 4.38
C VAL A 48 12.57 -5.99 2.86
N ALA A 49 13.35 -6.82 2.17
CA ALA A 49 13.45 -6.78 0.72
C ALA A 49 12.09 -7.07 0.06
N ALA A 50 11.31 -8.01 0.60
CA ALA A 50 9.94 -8.28 0.13
C ALA A 50 9.05 -7.03 0.28
N LEU A 51 9.03 -6.41 1.46
CA LEU A 51 8.27 -5.17 1.70
C LEU A 51 8.72 -4.00 0.80
N THR A 52 10.02 -3.97 0.45
CA THR A 52 10.58 -2.96 -0.47
C THR A 52 10.12 -3.22 -1.90
N ALA A 53 10.12 -4.48 -2.33
CA ALA A 53 9.62 -4.88 -3.65
C ALA A 53 8.11 -4.59 -3.80
N GLU A 54 7.36 -4.67 -2.70
CA GLU A 54 5.94 -4.28 -2.63
C GLU A 54 5.71 -2.76 -2.55
N GLY A 55 6.78 -1.95 -2.46
CA GLY A 55 6.69 -0.50 -2.37
C GLY A 55 6.16 0.05 -1.04
N LEU A 56 6.03 -0.80 -0.01
CA LEU A 56 5.56 -0.39 1.32
C LEU A 56 6.63 0.37 2.10
N ILE A 57 7.91 0.10 1.81
CA ILE A 57 9.05 0.71 2.48
C ILE A 57 10.11 1.12 1.47
N GLY A 58 10.89 2.15 1.80
CA GLY A 58 11.99 2.64 0.97
C GLY A 58 13.13 3.18 1.81
N SER A 59 14.18 3.67 1.16
CA SER A 59 15.37 4.22 1.83
C SER A 59 15.44 5.73 1.66
N ARG A 60 15.79 6.45 2.73
CA ARG A 60 16.12 7.89 2.66
C ARG A 60 17.49 8.11 3.25
N GLN A 61 18.45 8.56 2.43
CA GLN A 61 19.78 9.06 2.81
C GLN A 61 20.41 8.32 4.02
N GLY A 62 21.16 7.25 3.74
CA GLY A 62 21.94 6.52 4.74
C GLY A 62 21.12 5.54 5.59
N ALA A 63 21.03 4.29 5.11
CA ALA A 63 20.59 3.07 5.82
C ALA A 63 19.25 3.07 6.59
N ARG A 64 18.53 4.19 6.67
CA ARG A 64 17.26 4.32 7.38
C ARG A 64 16.11 4.05 6.43
N ARG A 65 15.25 3.13 6.83
CA ARG A 65 14.06 2.73 6.06
C ARG A 65 12.86 3.55 6.49
N VAL A 66 12.16 4.11 5.52
CA VAL A 66 10.93 4.89 5.70
C VAL A 66 9.75 4.05 5.22
N VAL A 67 8.66 4.03 5.98
CA VAL A 67 7.38 3.49 5.50
C VAL A 67 6.84 4.44 4.43
N LEU A 68 6.68 3.95 3.20
CA LEU A 68 6.20 4.73 2.06
C LEU A 68 4.70 4.60 1.87
N ALA A 69 4.14 3.43 2.20
CA ALA A 69 2.73 3.14 2.03
C ALA A 69 2.27 2.04 3.00
N SER A 70 1.00 2.07 3.37
CA SER A 70 0.24 0.95 3.94
C SER A 70 -0.85 0.50 2.95
N ARG A 71 -1.37 -0.73 3.08
CA ARG A 71 -2.49 -1.19 2.23
C ARG A 71 -3.74 -0.34 2.43
N ARG A 72 -3.96 0.19 3.65
CA ARG A 72 -5.04 1.15 3.93
C ARG A 72 -4.82 2.48 3.22
N SER A 73 -3.57 2.96 3.14
CA SER A 73 -3.25 4.15 2.36
C SER A 73 -3.30 3.90 0.85
N GLN A 74 -3.20 2.66 0.38
CA GLN A 74 -3.21 2.34 -1.06
C GLN A 74 -4.52 2.77 -1.74
N SER A 75 -5.71 2.68 -1.14
CA SER A 75 -6.93 3.10 -1.89
C SER A 75 -7.01 4.62 -2.17
N PHE A 76 -6.46 5.46 -1.29
CA PHE A 76 -6.39 6.91 -1.49
C PHE A 76 -5.07 7.35 -2.14
N ALA A 77 -4.01 6.58 -1.94
CA ALA A 77 -2.72 6.75 -2.59
C ALA A 77 -2.73 6.24 -4.01
N GLU A 78 -3.57 5.29 -4.43
CA GLU A 78 -3.72 4.77 -5.80
C GLU A 78 -4.06 5.91 -6.78
N LEU A 79 -4.98 6.78 -6.37
CA LEU A 79 -5.31 8.04 -7.03
C LEU A 79 -4.10 8.95 -7.24
N ARG A 80 -3.23 9.08 -6.23
CA ARG A 80 -2.00 9.88 -6.31
C ARG A 80 -0.85 9.13 -6.95
N SER A 81 -0.79 7.80 -6.83
CA SER A 81 0.32 6.94 -7.20
C SER A 81 0.30 6.71 -8.69
N PHE A 82 -0.87 6.55 -9.33
CA PHE A 82 -0.94 6.50 -10.78
C PHE A 82 -0.39 7.80 -11.40
N ALA A 83 -0.84 8.95 -10.90
CA ALA A 83 -0.37 10.25 -11.36
C ALA A 83 1.11 10.51 -11.02
N GLN A 84 1.57 10.10 -9.83
CA GLN A 84 2.98 10.23 -9.41
C GLN A 84 3.89 9.26 -10.17
N TRP A 85 3.45 8.04 -10.44
CA TRP A 85 4.15 7.03 -11.22
C TRP A 85 4.32 7.48 -12.67
N ALA A 86 3.24 7.98 -13.29
CA ALA A 86 3.31 8.57 -14.63
C ALA A 86 4.35 9.70 -14.66
N ARG A 87 4.27 10.66 -13.72
CA ARG A 87 5.24 11.75 -13.62
C ARG A 87 6.68 11.27 -13.38
N ALA A 88 6.88 10.24 -12.55
CA ALA A 88 8.19 9.67 -12.27
C ALA A 88 8.84 9.03 -13.52
N MET A 89 8.02 8.58 -14.48
CA MET A 89 8.46 8.10 -15.78
C MET A 89 8.49 9.19 -16.87
N GLY A 90 8.21 10.45 -16.52
CA GLY A 90 8.13 11.54 -17.49
C GLY A 90 6.90 11.47 -18.42
N ARG A 91 5.84 10.79 -17.98
CA ARG A 91 4.57 10.58 -18.73
C ARG A 91 3.46 11.43 -18.14
N GLU A 92 2.46 11.75 -18.95
CA GLU A 92 1.26 12.48 -18.51
C GLU A 92 0.17 11.50 -18.09
N ALA A 93 -0.30 11.58 -16.85
CA ALA A 93 -1.46 10.81 -16.39
C ALA A 93 -2.76 11.52 -16.69
N THR A 94 -3.71 10.80 -17.27
CA THR A 94 -5.10 11.25 -17.45
C THR A 94 -6.06 10.34 -16.69
N GLY A 95 -7.27 10.83 -16.41
CA GLY A 95 -8.30 10.06 -15.71
C GLY A 95 -9.69 10.55 -16.10
N HIS A 96 -10.56 9.59 -16.41
CA HIS A 96 -11.97 9.84 -16.73
C HIS A 96 -12.86 8.96 -15.85
N VAL A 97 -13.78 9.56 -15.10
CA VAL A 97 -14.80 8.82 -14.35
C VAL A 97 -15.83 8.30 -15.33
N VAL A 98 -15.95 6.98 -15.41
CA VAL A 98 -16.92 6.28 -16.26
C VAL A 98 -18.25 6.13 -15.55
N GLU A 99 -18.22 5.80 -14.26
CA GLU A 99 -19.41 5.57 -13.45
C GLU A 99 -19.14 6.03 -12.02
N GLN A 100 -20.15 6.64 -11.40
CA GLN A 100 -20.13 7.01 -9.99
C GLN A 100 -21.53 6.90 -9.41
N GLU A 101 -21.65 6.22 -8.28
CA GLU A 101 -22.93 5.95 -7.66
C GLU A 101 -22.81 5.66 -6.16
N HIS A 102 -23.87 5.98 -5.43
CA HIS A 102 -24.01 5.55 -4.03
C HIS A 102 -24.78 4.24 -4.00
N ARG A 103 -24.23 3.23 -3.33
CA ARG A 103 -24.88 1.94 -3.10
C ARG A 103 -24.73 1.54 -1.63
N PRO A 104 -25.64 0.71 -1.08
CA PRO A 104 -25.45 0.16 0.26
C PRO A 104 -24.19 -0.71 0.30
N ALA A 105 -23.36 -0.53 1.33
CA ALA A 105 -22.13 -1.30 1.53
C ALA A 105 -22.42 -2.80 1.58
N THR A 106 -21.70 -3.56 0.76
CA THR A 106 -21.67 -5.02 0.86
C THR A 106 -20.90 -5.46 2.11
N THR A 107 -20.96 -6.75 2.45
CA THR A 107 -20.11 -7.35 3.49
C THR A 107 -18.61 -7.08 3.25
N GLU A 108 -18.17 -7.09 1.98
CA GLU A 108 -16.79 -6.80 1.62
C GLU A 108 -16.44 -5.32 1.83
N ASP A 109 -17.31 -4.40 1.40
CA ASP A 109 -17.12 -2.95 1.59
C ASP A 109 -17.10 -2.61 3.09
N ALA A 110 -18.06 -3.15 3.85
CA ALA A 110 -18.17 -2.97 5.29
C ALA A 110 -16.91 -3.45 6.02
N GLY A 111 -16.40 -4.64 5.66
CA GLY A 111 -15.17 -5.19 6.23
C GLY A 111 -13.93 -4.36 5.91
N ARG A 112 -13.83 -3.85 4.67
CA ARG A 112 -12.67 -3.05 4.22
C ARG A 112 -12.67 -1.62 4.76
N LEU A 113 -13.82 -0.98 4.75
CA LEU A 113 -14.00 0.41 5.15
C LEU A 113 -14.31 0.58 6.65
N GLN A 114 -14.48 -0.53 7.37
CA GLN A 114 -14.80 -0.57 8.80
C GLN A 114 -16.14 0.13 9.10
N LEU A 115 -17.13 -0.15 8.27
CA LEU A 115 -18.49 0.39 8.33
C LEU A 115 -19.48 -0.74 8.67
N SER A 116 -20.72 -0.39 8.96
CA SER A 116 -21.80 -1.38 9.00
C SER A 116 -22.28 -1.73 7.60
N GLU A 117 -22.69 -2.98 7.38
CA GLU A 117 -23.37 -3.39 6.14
C GLU A 117 -24.57 -2.50 5.87
N GLY A 118 -24.79 -2.16 4.60
CA GLY A 118 -25.87 -1.27 4.17
C GLY A 118 -25.59 0.23 4.33
N THR A 119 -24.48 0.61 4.98
CA THR A 119 -24.04 2.03 5.01
C THR A 119 -23.86 2.53 3.57
N PRO A 120 -24.42 3.67 3.16
CA PRO A 120 -24.21 4.20 1.82
C PRO A 120 -22.72 4.46 1.57
N VAL A 121 -22.17 3.84 0.54
CA VAL A 121 -20.79 4.00 0.09
C VAL A 121 -20.77 4.46 -1.37
N LEU A 122 -19.71 5.17 -1.75
CA LEU A 122 -19.56 5.69 -3.10
C LEU A 122 -18.68 4.76 -3.92
N HIS A 123 -19.27 4.09 -4.91
CA HIS A 123 -18.51 3.35 -5.92
C HIS A 123 -18.13 4.28 -7.07
N VAL A 124 -16.86 4.23 -7.46
CA VAL A 124 -16.36 4.99 -8.61
C VAL A 124 -15.56 4.08 -9.53
N LEU A 125 -15.95 4.08 -10.81
CA LEU A 125 -15.21 3.46 -11.90
C LEU A 125 -14.49 4.55 -12.70
N ARG A 126 -13.18 4.42 -12.86
CA ARG A 126 -12.35 5.35 -13.64
C ARG A 126 -11.54 4.62 -14.69
N VAL A 127 -11.46 5.19 -15.88
CA VAL A 127 -10.40 4.86 -16.84
C VAL A 127 -9.23 5.79 -16.60
N ARG A 128 -8.06 5.21 -16.42
CA ARG A 128 -6.77 5.88 -16.25
C ARG A 128 -5.99 5.77 -17.55
N GLY A 129 -5.36 6.86 -17.95
CA GLY A 129 -4.59 6.92 -19.17
C GLY A 129 -3.18 7.47 -18.99
N LEU A 130 -2.32 7.16 -19.97
CA LEU A 130 -0.97 7.69 -20.11
C LEU A 130 -0.83 8.33 -21.48
N ASP A 131 -0.41 9.59 -21.53
CA ASP A 131 -0.26 10.38 -22.76
C ASP A 131 -1.50 10.31 -23.68
N GLY A 132 -2.68 10.35 -23.07
CA GLY A 132 -3.95 10.29 -23.79
C GLY A 132 -4.49 8.88 -24.06
N GLU A 133 -3.70 7.83 -23.88
CA GLU A 133 -4.12 6.45 -24.13
C GLU A 133 -4.66 5.77 -22.87
N PRO A 134 -5.81 5.09 -22.90
CA PRO A 134 -6.35 4.37 -21.75
C PRO A 134 -5.51 3.12 -21.45
N VAL A 135 -5.07 2.97 -20.20
CA VAL A 135 -4.17 1.88 -19.78
C VAL A 135 -4.68 1.06 -18.60
N LEU A 136 -5.62 1.59 -17.82
CA LEU A 136 -6.09 0.96 -16.58
C LEU A 136 -7.56 1.30 -16.32
N LEU A 137 -8.33 0.31 -15.87
CA LEU A 137 -9.66 0.50 -15.31
C LEU A 137 -9.56 0.36 -13.78
N GLU A 138 -9.90 1.43 -13.07
CA GLU A 138 -9.82 1.55 -11.62
C GLU A 138 -11.22 1.49 -11.01
N ARG A 139 -11.40 0.67 -9.97
CA ARG A 139 -12.61 0.62 -9.15
C ARG A 139 -12.24 1.02 -7.73
N THR A 140 -12.85 2.09 -7.23
CA THR A 140 -12.64 2.56 -5.86
C THR A 140 -13.97 2.65 -5.14
N VAL A 141 -13.95 2.29 -3.86
CA VAL A 141 -15.09 2.47 -2.95
C VAL A 141 -14.64 3.43 -1.86
N TYR A 142 -15.45 4.47 -1.60
CA TYR A 142 -15.25 5.45 -0.54
C TYR A 142 -16.36 5.35 0.51
#